data_AF-A0AAV5JEE8-F1
#
_entry.id   AF-A0AAV5JEE8-F1
#
_cell.length_a   1.000
_cell.length_b   1.000
_cell.length_c   1.000
_cell.angle_alpha   90.00
_cell.angle_beta   90.00
_cell.angle_gamma   90.00
#
_symmetry.space_group_name_H-M   'P 1'
#
loop_
_entity.id
_entity.type
_entity.pdbx_description
1 polymer ?
#
loop_
_entity_poly.entity_id
_entity_poly.type
_entity_poly.pdbx_seq_one_letter_code
_entity_poly.pdbx_strand_id
1 'polypeptide(L)'
;MGSRADDDEVETKELDIRSMSSSRRQTHNMQYVHKVRVPPKQNLFKEFATTVKETFFADDPLRPFKDQPNFRKFILGIQAIFPILEWGRSYNLTKFKGDIIAGLTIASLCIPQDIGYAKLAHLDPQYGLYSSFVPPLIYAFMGSSRDIAIGPVAVVSLLLGTLLQNEIDPTKNAPEYRRLAFTATFFAGITQATLGILRLGFLIDFLSHAAVIGFMGGAAITIGLQQLKGFFGINKFTTKTDIISVMRSVWGTVHHGWNWQTIVIGVSFLCFLLFAKYILILANPGPVVIDKLHLSNFANSIGEDKIFLTVAEAVSSCYPKPVDEV
;
A
#
# COMPACT_ATOMS: atom_id res chain seq x y z
N MET A 1 65.79 59.24 15.03
CA MET A 1 66.10 58.22 16.05
C MET A 1 64.91 57.26 16.10
N GLY A 2 65.09 55.98 15.74
CA GLY A 2 64.10 54.91 15.93
C GLY A 2 62.91 54.84 14.95
N SER A 3 63.04 54.00 13.90
CA SER A 3 62.08 52.91 13.62
C SER A 3 62.40 52.14 12.34
N ARG A 4 62.16 50.82 12.42
CA ARG A 4 61.91 49.84 11.34
C ARG A 4 63.05 49.56 10.35
N ALA A 5 63.40 48.28 10.29
CA ALA A 5 64.04 47.61 9.17
C ALA A 5 63.04 46.56 8.63
N ASP A 6 63.18 46.24 7.34
CA ASP A 6 62.46 45.22 6.58
C ASP A 6 62.93 43.80 6.99
N ASP A 7 62.46 42.67 6.46
CA ASP A 7 62.53 42.19 5.07
C ASP A 7 61.60 40.95 4.89
N ASP A 8 61.06 40.76 3.67
CA ASP A 8 61.32 39.60 2.78
C ASP A 8 60.24 39.35 1.70
N GLU A 9 60.73 39.18 0.46
CA GLU A 9 60.22 38.45 -0.73
C GLU A 9 58.76 38.67 -1.26
N VAL A 10 58.42 39.07 -2.50
CA VAL A 10 58.99 39.05 -3.89
C VAL A 10 58.40 37.92 -4.80
N GLU A 11 57.77 38.35 -5.92
CA GLU A 11 57.39 37.59 -7.15
C GLU A 11 56.35 36.43 -7.07
N THR A 12 55.55 36.04 -8.09
CA THR A 12 55.27 36.57 -9.47
C THR A 12 53.91 36.04 -10.03
N LYS A 13 53.49 36.58 -11.20
CA LYS A 13 52.47 36.09 -12.19
C LYS A 13 50.99 36.49 -11.96
N GLU A 14 50.21 36.91 -12.96
CA GLU A 14 50.47 37.21 -14.40
C GLU A 14 49.38 38.15 -15.01
N LEU A 15 49.58 38.65 -16.25
CA LEU A 15 48.76 39.63 -17.00
C LEU A 15 48.30 39.08 -18.37
N ASP A 16 47.26 39.57 -19.08
CA ASP A 16 46.26 40.61 -18.80
C ASP A 16 44.83 39.99 -18.78
N ILE A 17 44.03 39.75 -19.84
CA ILE A 17 43.79 40.44 -21.12
C ILE A 17 42.32 40.90 -21.16
N ARG A 18 42.14 42.22 -21.19
CA ARG A 18 41.06 43.02 -21.83
C ARG A 18 39.58 42.69 -21.58
N SER A 19 38.93 43.73 -21.09
CA SER A 19 37.49 43.97 -21.13
C SER A 19 36.97 44.44 -22.51
N MET A 20 35.63 44.45 -22.63
CA MET A 20 34.79 45.20 -23.57
C MET A 20 34.66 44.75 -25.04
N SER A 21 33.50 44.15 -25.35
CA SER A 21 32.51 44.81 -26.25
C SER A 21 31.11 44.21 -26.08
N SER A 22 30.15 45.08 -25.69
CA SER A 22 28.76 45.26 -26.17
C SER A 22 27.83 44.04 -26.48
N SER A 23 26.50 44.09 -26.31
CA SER A 23 25.57 45.04 -25.66
C SER A 23 24.13 44.47 -25.63
N ARG A 24 23.26 45.08 -24.80
CA ARG A 24 21.77 45.14 -24.88
C ARG A 24 20.88 43.95 -24.45
N ARG A 25 20.05 44.25 -23.43
CA ARG A 25 18.63 43.82 -23.16
C ARG A 25 18.40 42.34 -22.80
N GLN A 26 17.47 41.97 -21.91
CA GLN A 26 16.70 42.74 -20.91
C GLN A 26 16.22 41.83 -19.76
N THR A 27 16.29 42.36 -18.54
CA THR A 27 15.47 42.06 -17.35
C THR A 27 14.27 41.09 -17.48
N HIS A 28 14.30 39.95 -16.77
CA HIS A 28 13.39 39.67 -15.64
C HIS A 28 13.79 38.35 -14.94
N ASN A 29 14.40 38.45 -13.75
CA ASN A 29 14.50 37.31 -12.85
C ASN A 29 14.52 37.83 -11.40
N MET A 30 13.34 38.11 -10.84
CA MET A 30 13.22 38.40 -9.41
C MET A 30 13.44 37.10 -8.64
N GLN A 31 14.64 36.94 -8.07
CA GLN A 31 14.85 35.97 -7.00
C GLN A 31 13.97 36.38 -5.82
N TYR A 32 12.86 35.67 -5.64
CA TYR A 32 12.06 35.73 -4.42
C TYR A 32 12.87 35.12 -3.27
N VAL A 33 13.79 35.90 -2.70
CA VAL A 33 14.49 35.54 -1.46
C VAL A 33 13.45 35.57 -0.35
N HIS A 34 12.92 34.39 -0.02
CA HIS A 34 12.02 34.21 1.12
C HIS A 34 12.82 34.51 2.39
N LYS A 35 12.72 35.76 2.88
CA LYS A 35 13.41 36.23 4.08
C LYS A 35 12.74 35.63 5.31
N VAL A 36 13.04 34.36 5.59
CA VAL A 36 12.54 33.62 6.74
C VAL A 36 12.85 34.42 8.00
N ARG A 37 11.80 34.92 8.64
CA ARG A 37 11.93 35.72 9.85
C ARG A 37 12.37 34.77 10.96
N VAL A 38 13.55 35.00 11.53
CA VAL A 38 14.03 34.20 12.67
C VAL A 38 12.96 34.26 13.78
N PRO A 39 12.46 33.12 14.28
CA PRO A 39 11.39 33.13 15.28
C PRO A 39 11.86 33.86 16.56
N PRO A 40 10.96 34.57 17.26
CA PRO A 40 11.31 35.20 18.53
C PRO A 40 11.74 34.12 19.53
N LYS A 41 12.83 34.38 20.28
CA LYS A 41 13.35 33.44 21.30
C LYS A 41 12.22 33.06 22.26
N GLN A 42 11.84 31.78 22.25
CA GLN A 42 10.86 31.22 23.17
C GLN A 42 11.58 30.64 24.39
N ASN A 43 10.87 30.47 25.51
CA ASN A 43 11.42 29.77 26.67
C ASN A 43 11.64 28.29 26.31
N LEU A 44 12.71 27.65 26.80
CA LEU A 44 13.07 26.27 26.48
C LEU A 44 11.92 25.26 26.69
N PHE A 45 11.12 25.41 27.74
CA PHE A 45 9.92 24.58 27.95
C PHE A 45 8.83 24.78 26.91
N LYS A 46 8.70 26.01 26.39
CA LYS A 46 7.72 26.37 25.35
C LYS A 46 8.21 25.93 23.97
N GLU A 47 9.51 26.02 23.73
CA GLU A 47 10.17 25.42 22.57
C GLU A 47 10.00 23.90 22.59
N PHE A 48 10.38 23.21 23.66
CA PHE A 48 10.16 21.77 23.82
C PHE A 48 8.68 21.37 23.66
N ALA A 49 7.75 22.08 24.31
CA ALA A 49 6.32 21.83 24.14
C ALA A 49 5.83 22.09 22.71
N THR A 50 6.42 23.05 21.98
CA THR A 50 6.10 23.33 20.58
C THR A 50 6.71 22.27 19.67
N THR A 51 7.96 21.84 19.87
CA THR A 51 8.60 20.74 19.14
C THR A 51 7.85 19.42 19.36
N VAL A 52 7.46 19.10 20.60
CA VAL A 52 6.61 17.95 20.90
C VAL A 52 5.24 18.11 20.22
N LYS A 53 4.61 19.28 20.29
CA LYS A 53 3.34 19.51 19.59
C LYS A 53 3.48 19.35 18.08
N GLU A 54 4.51 19.90 17.44
CA GLU A 54 4.73 19.81 16.00
C GLU A 54 5.17 18.40 15.58
N THR A 55 5.85 17.64 16.43
CA THR A 55 6.23 16.24 16.16
C THR A 55 5.04 15.29 16.26
N PHE A 56 4.15 15.46 17.25
CA PHE A 56 2.96 14.63 17.43
C PHE A 56 1.72 15.13 16.66
N PHE A 57 1.70 16.40 16.23
CA PHE A 57 0.60 17.06 15.53
C PHE A 57 1.10 18.01 14.43
N ALA A 58 1.97 17.51 13.54
CA ALA A 58 2.50 18.26 12.39
C ALA A 58 1.38 18.85 11.53
N ASP A 59 0.35 18.04 11.25
CA ASP A 59 -0.94 18.50 10.79
C ASP A 59 -1.84 18.81 12.00
N ASP A 60 -2.07 20.09 12.28
CA ASP A 60 -3.23 20.54 13.06
C ASP A 60 -4.47 20.39 12.14
N PRO A 61 -5.30 19.32 12.23
CA PRO A 61 -6.52 19.22 11.40
C PRO A 61 -7.52 20.34 11.73
N LEU A 62 -7.32 21.03 12.86
CA LEU A 62 -8.16 22.12 13.33
C LEU A 62 -7.83 23.49 12.71
N ARG A 63 -6.76 23.61 11.90
CA ARG A 63 -6.41 24.86 11.18
C ARG A 63 -7.56 25.41 10.32
N PRO A 64 -8.22 24.66 9.42
CA PRO A 64 -9.37 25.15 8.64
C PRO A 64 -10.63 25.47 9.48
N PHE A 65 -10.64 25.14 10.78
CA PHE A 65 -11.80 25.32 11.67
C PHE A 65 -11.67 26.49 12.64
N LYS A 66 -10.58 27.26 12.58
CA LYS A 66 -10.35 28.36 13.51
C LYS A 66 -11.38 29.48 13.36
N ASP A 67 -11.70 29.86 12.13
CA ASP A 67 -12.41 31.11 11.81
C ASP A 67 -13.88 30.92 11.35
N GLN A 68 -14.49 29.76 11.64
CA GLN A 68 -15.87 29.44 11.25
C GLN A 68 -16.86 29.48 12.43
N PRO A 69 -18.17 29.71 12.21
CA PRO A 69 -19.17 29.68 13.29
C PRO A 69 -19.31 28.28 13.91
N ASN A 70 -19.67 28.22 15.20
CA ASN A 70 -19.71 26.98 16.00
C ASN A 70 -20.46 25.81 15.33
N PHE A 71 -21.59 26.09 14.67
CA PHE A 71 -22.36 25.09 13.93
C PHE A 71 -21.58 24.48 12.73
N ARG A 72 -20.81 25.30 12.00
CA ARG A 72 -19.93 24.79 10.94
C ARG A 72 -18.76 24.00 11.52
N LYS A 73 -18.17 24.43 12.64
CA LYS A 73 -17.12 23.64 13.32
C LYS A 73 -17.62 22.24 13.71
N PHE A 74 -18.87 22.13 14.17
CA PHE A 74 -19.50 20.84 14.45
C PHE A 74 -19.71 19.99 13.20
N ILE A 75 -20.30 20.53 12.13
CA ILE A 75 -20.48 19.81 10.86
C ILE A 75 -19.14 19.34 10.29
N LEU A 76 -18.12 20.19 10.28
CA LEU A 76 -16.81 19.86 9.76
C LEU A 76 -16.07 18.84 10.64
N GLY A 77 -16.28 18.88 11.97
CA GLY A 77 -15.82 17.84 12.88
C GLY A 77 -16.45 16.47 12.60
N ILE A 78 -17.73 16.44 12.24
CA ILE A 78 -18.39 15.21 11.76
C ILE A 78 -17.81 14.77 10.41
N GLN A 79 -17.57 15.69 9.46
CA GLN A 79 -16.95 15.36 8.16
C GLN A 79 -15.53 14.81 8.32
N ALA A 80 -14.76 15.28 9.30
CA ALA A 80 -13.43 14.75 9.61
C ALA A 80 -13.45 13.32 10.21
N ILE A 81 -14.57 12.89 10.82
CA ILE A 81 -14.77 11.52 11.34
C ILE A 81 -15.46 10.62 10.31
N PHE A 82 -16.33 11.20 9.48
CA PHE A 82 -17.11 10.55 8.44
C PHE A 82 -16.90 11.23 7.07
N PRO A 83 -15.77 10.97 6.38
CA PRO A 83 -15.45 11.56 5.07
C PRO A 83 -16.52 11.29 4.00
N ILE A 84 -17.35 10.26 4.17
CA ILE A 84 -18.51 9.95 3.33
C ILE A 84 -19.47 11.13 3.15
N LEU A 85 -19.60 12.03 4.14
CA LEU A 85 -20.47 13.21 4.05
C LEU A 85 -19.90 14.31 3.15
N GLU A 86 -18.59 14.30 2.90
CA GLU A 86 -17.94 15.19 1.94
C GLU A 86 -17.97 14.55 0.55
N TRP A 87 -17.47 13.32 0.42
CA TRP A 87 -17.30 12.69 -0.89
C TRP A 87 -18.60 12.19 -1.52
N GLY A 88 -19.62 11.88 -0.72
CA GLY A 88 -20.94 11.45 -1.20
C GLY A 88 -21.69 12.56 -1.92
N ARG A 89 -21.44 13.83 -1.58
CA ARG A 89 -22.08 15.00 -2.21
C ARG A 89 -21.60 15.27 -3.64
N SER A 90 -20.37 14.87 -3.97
CA SER A 90 -19.77 15.00 -5.31
C SER A 90 -19.79 13.68 -6.09
N TYR A 91 -20.59 12.72 -5.65
CA TYR A 91 -20.71 11.41 -6.27
C TYR A 91 -21.72 11.43 -7.42
N ASN A 92 -21.40 10.71 -8.51
CA ASN A 92 -22.17 10.73 -9.75
C ASN A 92 -22.40 9.30 -10.24
N LEU A 93 -23.51 9.05 -10.94
CA LEU A 93 -23.92 7.73 -11.43
C LEU A 93 -22.88 7.07 -12.35
N THR A 94 -22.07 7.85 -13.06
CA THR A 94 -20.95 7.32 -13.85
C THR A 94 -19.88 6.67 -12.96
N LYS A 95 -19.57 7.26 -11.80
CA LYS A 95 -18.65 6.66 -10.82
C LYS A 95 -19.26 5.40 -10.21
N PHE A 96 -20.54 5.43 -9.87
CA PHE A 96 -21.27 4.27 -9.35
C PHE A 96 -21.22 3.04 -10.26
N LYS A 97 -21.34 3.22 -11.58
CA LYS A 97 -21.18 2.11 -12.55
C LYS A 97 -19.76 1.53 -12.52
N GLY A 98 -18.73 2.38 -12.44
CA GLY A 98 -17.33 1.95 -12.29
C GLY A 98 -17.10 1.20 -10.97
N ASP A 99 -17.56 1.77 -9.86
CA ASP A 99 -17.39 1.23 -8.52
C ASP A 99 -18.13 -0.11 -8.33
N ILE A 100 -19.27 -0.34 -9.00
CA ILE A 100 -19.93 -1.66 -9.05
C ILE A 100 -19.04 -2.69 -9.74
N ILE A 101 -18.47 -2.37 -10.91
CA ILE A 101 -17.66 -3.32 -11.69
C ILE A 101 -16.36 -3.63 -10.94
N ALA A 102 -15.71 -2.60 -10.40
CA ALA A 102 -14.53 -2.76 -9.55
C ALA A 102 -14.84 -3.56 -8.28
N GLY A 103 -15.92 -3.22 -7.57
CA GLY A 103 -16.36 -3.90 -6.35
C GLY A 103 -16.72 -5.37 -6.58
N LEU A 104 -17.41 -5.70 -7.68
CA LEU A 104 -17.71 -7.09 -8.04
C LEU A 104 -16.44 -7.88 -8.39
N THR A 105 -15.49 -7.24 -9.08
CA THR A 105 -14.18 -7.83 -9.42
C THR A 105 -13.38 -8.12 -8.15
N ILE A 106 -13.28 -7.15 -7.24
CA ILE A 106 -12.59 -7.30 -5.95
C ILE A 106 -13.27 -8.37 -5.09
N ALA A 107 -14.60 -8.34 -4.97
CA ALA A 107 -15.36 -9.35 -4.20
C ALA A 107 -15.13 -10.77 -4.73
N SER A 108 -15.10 -10.96 -6.05
CA SER A 108 -14.83 -12.26 -6.67
C SER A 108 -13.42 -12.79 -6.37
N LEU A 109 -12.44 -11.92 -6.11
CA LEU A 109 -11.07 -12.29 -5.74
C LEU A 109 -10.92 -12.50 -4.22
N CYS A 110 -11.57 -11.66 -3.41
CA CYS A 110 -11.53 -11.71 -1.95
C CYS A 110 -12.19 -12.98 -1.40
N ILE A 111 -13.40 -13.36 -1.86
CA ILE A 111 -14.14 -14.53 -1.34
C ILE A 111 -13.27 -15.81 -1.22
N PRO A 112 -12.59 -16.32 -2.28
CA PRO A 112 -11.76 -17.51 -2.16
C PRO A 112 -10.47 -17.26 -1.35
N GLN A 113 -9.89 -16.06 -1.43
CA GLN A 113 -8.70 -15.67 -0.68
C GLN A 113 -8.94 -15.74 0.84
N ASP A 114 -10.07 -15.18 1.28
CA ASP A 114 -10.36 -14.95 2.69
C ASP A 114 -10.84 -16.23 3.39
N ILE A 115 -11.48 -17.13 2.63
CA ILE A 115 -11.69 -18.54 3.01
C ILE A 115 -10.35 -19.26 3.24
N GLY A 116 -9.34 -18.98 2.40
CA GLY A 116 -7.98 -19.48 2.59
C GLY A 116 -7.34 -18.93 3.86
N TYR A 117 -7.48 -17.63 4.13
CA TYR A 117 -6.94 -16.97 5.31
C TYR A 117 -7.57 -17.46 6.62
N ALA A 118 -8.88 -17.70 6.66
CA ALA A 118 -9.53 -18.33 7.81
C ALA A 118 -8.91 -19.70 8.16
N LYS A 119 -8.60 -20.52 7.14
CA LYS A 119 -7.93 -21.82 7.33
C LYS A 119 -6.49 -21.70 7.83
N LEU A 120 -5.75 -20.65 7.46
CA LEU A 120 -4.42 -20.36 8.01
C LEU A 120 -4.50 -19.97 9.50
N ALA A 121 -5.59 -19.31 9.91
CA ALA A 121 -5.88 -19.00 11.31
C ALA A 121 -6.55 -20.16 12.09
N HIS A 122 -6.62 -21.37 11.52
CA HIS A 122 -7.31 -22.54 12.11
C HIS A 122 -8.79 -22.29 12.47
N LEU A 123 -9.46 -21.36 11.78
CA LEU A 123 -10.87 -21.02 11.97
C LEU A 123 -11.74 -21.53 10.82
N ASP A 124 -13.04 -21.68 11.11
CA ASP A 124 -14.04 -22.05 10.10
C ASP A 124 -14.13 -20.99 8.97
N PRO A 125 -14.29 -21.37 7.70
CA PRO A 125 -14.34 -20.45 6.55
C PRO A 125 -15.31 -19.27 6.69
N GLN A 126 -16.43 -19.46 7.40
CA GLN A 126 -17.42 -18.42 7.70
C GLN A 126 -16.82 -17.18 8.39
N TYR A 127 -15.79 -17.34 9.23
CA TYR A 127 -15.16 -16.22 9.93
C TYR A 127 -14.28 -15.37 9.03
N GLY A 128 -13.70 -15.97 7.97
CA GLY A 128 -13.05 -15.22 6.90
C GLY A 128 -14.05 -14.29 6.22
N LEU A 129 -15.18 -14.84 5.76
CA LEU A 129 -16.24 -14.08 5.08
C LEU A 129 -16.82 -12.94 5.95
N TYR A 130 -17.03 -13.17 7.26
CA TYR A 130 -17.46 -12.10 8.18
C TYR A 130 -16.41 -10.98 8.29
N SER A 131 -15.12 -11.34 8.31
CA SER A 131 -13.99 -10.41 8.37
C SER A 131 -13.75 -9.67 7.04
N SER A 132 -14.32 -10.14 5.93
CA SER A 132 -14.27 -9.49 4.62
C SER A 132 -15.45 -8.59 4.33
N PHE A 133 -16.58 -8.77 5.03
CA PHE A 133 -17.77 -7.93 4.84
C PHE A 133 -17.84 -6.78 5.85
N VAL A 134 -17.68 -7.06 7.14
CA VAL A 134 -17.95 -6.08 8.20
C VAL A 134 -16.91 -4.95 8.26
N PRO A 135 -15.59 -5.22 8.25
CA PRO A 135 -14.59 -4.14 8.30
C PRO A 135 -14.61 -3.20 7.09
N PRO A 136 -14.75 -3.67 5.82
CA PRO A 136 -14.86 -2.76 4.67
C PRO A 136 -16.14 -1.94 4.68
N LEU A 137 -17.25 -2.48 5.18
CA LEU A 137 -18.49 -1.72 5.36
C LEU A 137 -18.29 -0.57 6.36
N ILE A 138 -17.64 -0.82 7.50
CA ILE A 138 -17.30 0.23 8.49
C ILE A 138 -16.32 1.24 7.87
N TYR A 139 -15.32 0.77 7.12
CA TYR A 139 -14.35 1.64 6.46
C TYR A 139 -14.97 2.52 5.37
N ALA A 140 -16.01 2.08 4.66
CA ALA A 140 -16.71 2.92 3.69
C ALA A 140 -17.32 4.20 4.31
N PHE A 141 -17.67 4.17 5.60
CA PHE A 141 -18.18 5.34 6.32
C PHE A 141 -17.06 6.21 6.94
N MET A 142 -16.02 5.59 7.51
CA MET A 142 -14.98 6.27 8.31
C MET A 142 -13.64 6.46 7.58
N GLY A 143 -13.48 5.86 6.40
CA GLY A 143 -12.22 5.82 5.66
C GLY A 143 -11.89 7.13 4.97
N SER A 144 -10.61 7.52 5.05
CA SER A 144 -10.06 8.70 4.39
C SER A 144 -9.70 8.46 2.92
N SER A 145 -9.39 7.22 2.54
CA SER A 145 -9.07 6.83 1.16
C SER A 145 -10.25 6.10 0.53
N ARG A 146 -10.55 6.42 -0.73
CA ARG A 146 -11.66 5.81 -1.49
C ARG A 146 -11.28 4.52 -2.21
N ASP A 147 -9.99 4.33 -2.48
CA ASP A 147 -9.50 3.30 -3.40
C ASP A 147 -8.91 2.08 -2.66
N ILE A 148 -8.80 2.13 -1.33
CA ILE A 148 -8.25 1.04 -0.51
C ILE A 148 -9.33 0.00 -0.18
N ALA A 149 -9.14 -1.21 -0.68
CA ALA A 149 -9.88 -2.37 -0.22
C ALA A 149 -9.28 -2.89 1.09
N ILE A 150 -10.11 -3.00 2.13
CA ILE A 150 -9.75 -3.65 3.40
C ILE A 150 -10.23 -5.10 3.37
N GLY A 151 -9.54 -5.98 4.11
CA GLY A 151 -9.91 -7.38 4.28
C GLY A 151 -8.95 -8.09 5.23
N PRO A 152 -9.18 -9.39 5.52
CA PRO A 152 -8.21 -10.18 6.24
C PRO A 152 -6.91 -10.31 5.42
N VAL A 153 -5.78 -10.48 6.11
CA VAL A 153 -4.45 -10.55 5.49
C VAL A 153 -3.77 -11.87 5.87
N ALA A 154 -3.12 -12.52 4.91
CA ALA A 154 -2.43 -13.79 5.09
C ALA A 154 -1.50 -13.80 6.31
N VAL A 155 -0.67 -12.75 6.45
CA VAL A 155 0.35 -12.62 7.49
C VAL A 155 -0.26 -12.56 8.90
N VAL A 156 -1.33 -11.77 9.06
CA VAL A 156 -2.03 -11.62 10.34
C VAL A 156 -2.80 -12.88 10.70
N SER A 157 -3.43 -13.51 9.70
CA SER A 157 -4.18 -14.76 9.87
C SER A 157 -3.26 -15.91 10.30
N LEU A 158 -2.09 -16.00 9.66
CA LEU A 158 -1.01 -16.88 10.07
C LEU A 158 -0.56 -16.61 11.50
N LEU A 159 -0.16 -15.37 11.81
CA LEU A 159 0.34 -15.00 13.14
C LEU A 159 -0.69 -15.28 14.26
N LEU A 160 -1.97 -15.01 14.01
CA LEU A 160 -3.05 -15.37 14.94
C LEU A 160 -3.11 -16.90 15.13
N GLY A 161 -3.08 -17.66 14.02
CA GLY A 161 -3.05 -19.12 14.04
C GLY A 161 -1.92 -19.68 14.91
N THR A 162 -0.69 -19.19 14.72
CA THR A 162 0.51 -19.71 15.41
C THR A 162 0.57 -19.37 16.89
N LEU A 163 0.13 -18.18 17.28
CA LEU A 163 0.13 -17.78 18.68
C LEU A 163 -0.95 -18.53 19.45
N LEU A 164 -2.15 -18.64 18.89
CA LEU A 164 -3.29 -19.23 19.61
C LEU A 164 -3.22 -20.75 19.70
N GLN A 165 -2.64 -21.45 18.70
CA GLN A 165 -2.49 -22.91 18.76
C GLN A 165 -1.51 -23.38 19.85
N ASN A 166 -0.61 -22.49 20.31
CA ASN A 166 0.33 -22.80 21.38
C ASN A 166 -0.37 -22.79 22.76
N GLU A 167 -1.43 -22.00 22.89
CA GLU A 167 -2.23 -21.89 24.12
C GLU A 167 -3.38 -22.92 24.15
N ILE A 168 -4.09 -23.09 23.02
CA ILE A 168 -5.24 -23.99 22.90
C ILE A 168 -5.17 -24.80 21.61
N ASP A 169 -5.20 -26.14 21.73
CA ASP A 169 -5.31 -27.04 20.57
C ASP A 169 -6.62 -26.80 19.79
N PRO A 170 -6.58 -26.33 18.52
CA PRO A 170 -7.79 -25.99 17.78
C PRO A 170 -8.68 -27.21 17.46
N THR A 171 -8.11 -28.42 17.47
CA THR A 171 -8.81 -29.68 17.19
C THR A 171 -9.46 -30.32 18.41
N LYS A 172 -8.96 -30.04 19.62
CA LYS A 172 -9.53 -30.57 20.87
C LYS A 172 -10.64 -29.66 21.39
N ASN A 173 -10.36 -28.36 21.51
CA ASN A 173 -11.23 -27.38 22.15
C ASN A 173 -11.60 -26.24 21.18
N ALA A 174 -12.13 -26.58 20.00
CA ALA A 174 -12.58 -25.63 18.97
C ALA A 174 -13.43 -24.43 19.48
N PRO A 175 -14.42 -24.58 20.40
CA PRO A 175 -15.17 -23.44 20.90
C PRO A 175 -14.35 -22.50 21.80
N GLU A 176 -13.35 -23.01 22.51
CA GLU A 176 -12.46 -22.20 23.35
C GLU A 176 -11.42 -21.46 22.50
N TYR A 177 -10.84 -22.13 21.51
CA TYR A 177 -9.97 -21.52 20.50
C TYR A 177 -10.65 -20.31 19.82
N ARG A 178 -11.92 -20.47 19.44
CA ARG A 178 -12.73 -19.41 18.83
C ARG A 178 -12.97 -18.23 19.79
N ARG A 179 -13.21 -18.49 21.08
CA ARG A 179 -13.34 -17.45 22.11
C ARG A 179 -12.03 -16.69 22.32
N LEU A 180 -10.90 -17.42 22.32
CA LEU A 180 -9.57 -16.82 22.42
C LEU A 180 -9.28 -15.93 21.20
N ALA A 181 -9.59 -16.39 19.99
CA ALA A 181 -9.47 -15.60 18.76
C ALA A 181 -10.22 -14.27 18.83
N PHE A 182 -11.53 -14.29 19.16
CA PHE A 182 -12.30 -13.05 19.28
C PHE A 182 -11.82 -12.14 20.40
N THR A 183 -11.37 -12.70 21.53
CA THR A 183 -10.81 -11.91 22.64
C THR A 183 -9.51 -11.23 22.23
N ALA A 184 -8.60 -11.95 21.56
CA ALA A 184 -7.35 -11.40 21.03
C ALA A 184 -7.61 -10.30 19.98
N THR A 185 -8.54 -10.52 19.03
CA THR A 185 -8.93 -9.51 18.04
C THR A 185 -9.56 -8.27 18.70
N PHE A 186 -10.36 -8.44 19.76
CA PHE A 186 -10.94 -7.32 20.51
C PHE A 186 -9.88 -6.47 21.21
N PHE A 187 -8.91 -7.08 21.90
CA PHE A 187 -7.80 -6.35 22.52
C PHE A 187 -6.86 -5.70 21.48
N ALA A 188 -6.63 -6.36 20.34
CA ALA A 188 -5.90 -5.75 19.22
C ALA A 188 -6.63 -4.51 18.69
N GLY A 189 -7.96 -4.58 18.53
CA GLY A 189 -8.81 -3.46 18.15
C GLY A 189 -8.78 -2.30 19.14
N ILE A 190 -8.88 -2.58 20.45
CA ILE A 190 -8.72 -1.55 21.51
C ILE A 190 -7.34 -0.90 21.42
N THR A 191 -6.28 -1.71 21.29
CA THR A 191 -4.90 -1.20 21.19
C THR A 191 -4.73 -0.30 19.98
N GLN A 192 -5.22 -0.72 18.82
CA GLN A 192 -5.18 0.05 17.58
C GLN A 192 -6.01 1.35 17.68
N ALA A 193 -7.18 1.31 18.33
CA ALA A 193 -7.98 2.49 18.61
C ALA A 193 -7.27 3.46 19.56
N THR A 194 -6.61 2.96 20.61
CA THR A 194 -5.81 3.78 21.54
C THR A 194 -4.63 4.45 20.82
N LEU A 195 -3.88 3.71 19.99
CA LEU A 195 -2.80 4.27 19.16
C LEU A 195 -3.32 5.32 18.17
N GLY A 196 -4.52 5.11 17.59
CA GLY A 196 -5.19 6.08 16.73
C GLY A 196 -5.62 7.36 17.45
N ILE A 197 -6.21 7.25 18.64
CA ILE A 197 -6.61 8.40 19.49
C ILE A 197 -5.40 9.23 19.90
N LEU A 198 -4.30 8.56 20.29
CA LEU A 198 -3.02 9.18 20.61
C LEU A 198 -2.24 9.68 19.37
N ARG A 199 -2.76 9.41 18.16
CA ARG A 199 -2.17 9.75 16.85
C ARG A 199 -0.75 9.23 16.62
N LEU A 200 -0.44 8.03 17.13
CA LEU A 200 0.85 7.35 16.92
C LEU A 200 1.07 6.84 15.48
N GLY A 201 0.29 7.30 14.50
CA GLY A 201 0.44 6.94 13.08
C GLY A 201 1.80 7.34 12.50
N PHE A 202 2.42 8.41 13.02
CA PHE A 202 3.77 8.85 12.63
C PHE A 202 4.86 7.79 12.90
N LEU A 203 4.60 6.80 13.77
CA LEU A 203 5.53 5.69 13.99
C LEU A 203 5.71 4.80 12.74
N ILE A 204 4.76 4.85 11.80
CA ILE A 204 4.86 4.14 10.52
C ILE A 204 5.96 4.78 9.65
N ASP A 205 6.14 6.11 9.70
CA ASP A 205 7.17 6.83 8.94
C ASP A 205 8.59 6.54 9.46
N PHE A 206 8.71 6.06 10.70
CA PHE A 206 9.97 5.57 11.28
C PHE A 206 10.34 4.13 10.84
N LEU A 207 9.43 3.40 10.19
CA LEU A 207 9.75 2.07 9.65
C LEU A 207 10.52 2.21 8.33
N SER A 208 11.78 1.78 8.34
CA SER A 208 12.59 1.85 7.12
C SER A 208 12.00 0.99 5.99
N HIS A 209 12.04 1.50 4.76
CA HIS A 209 11.50 0.79 3.59
C HIS A 209 12.11 -0.61 3.43
N ALA A 210 13.42 -0.74 3.74
CA ALA A 210 14.12 -2.02 3.74
C ALA A 210 13.58 -3.01 4.78
N ALA A 211 13.21 -2.56 5.99
CA ALA A 211 12.60 -3.42 7.00
C ALA A 211 11.21 -3.92 6.58
N VAL A 212 10.40 -3.05 5.96
CA VAL A 212 9.08 -3.44 5.42
C VAL A 212 9.21 -4.47 4.31
N ILE A 213 10.13 -4.26 3.35
CA ILE A 213 10.41 -5.24 2.27
C ILE A 213 10.92 -6.58 2.87
N GLY A 214 11.86 -6.53 3.83
CA GLY A 214 12.40 -7.72 4.47
C GLY A 214 11.34 -8.53 5.22
N PHE A 215 10.46 -7.86 5.97
CA PHE A 215 9.31 -8.47 6.65
C PHE A 215 8.34 -9.10 5.65
N MET A 216 7.97 -8.38 4.58
CA MET A 216 7.10 -8.91 3.52
C MET A 216 7.71 -10.13 2.83
N GLY A 217 9.01 -10.12 2.53
CA GLY A 217 9.72 -11.24 1.92
C GLY A 217 9.74 -12.48 2.84
N GLY A 218 10.07 -12.29 4.12
CA GLY A 218 10.03 -13.35 5.12
C GLY A 218 8.63 -13.95 5.30
N ALA A 219 7.61 -13.08 5.39
CA ALA A 219 6.22 -13.52 5.48
C ALA A 219 5.75 -14.27 4.23
N ALA A 220 6.11 -13.81 3.02
CA ALA A 220 5.78 -14.49 1.77
C ALA A 220 6.42 -15.89 1.68
N ILE A 221 7.68 -16.04 2.11
CA ILE A 221 8.35 -17.35 2.21
C ILE A 221 7.60 -18.26 3.19
N THR A 222 7.29 -17.79 4.41
CA THR A 222 6.59 -18.59 5.42
C THR A 222 5.19 -19.01 4.95
N ILE A 223 4.43 -18.12 4.31
CA ILE A 223 3.12 -18.44 3.74
C ILE A 223 3.26 -19.47 2.61
N GLY A 224 4.21 -19.29 1.69
CA GLY A 224 4.46 -20.23 0.60
C GLY A 224 4.80 -21.64 1.10
N LEU A 225 5.64 -21.74 2.13
CA LEU A 225 5.99 -23.00 2.79
C LEU A 225 4.78 -23.69 3.45
N GLN A 226 3.80 -22.94 3.95
CA GLN A 226 2.57 -23.52 4.48
C GLN A 226 1.60 -24.02 3.41
N GLN A 227 1.52 -23.36 2.26
CA GLN A 227 0.69 -23.84 1.15
C GLN A 227 1.14 -25.22 0.64
N LEU A 228 2.40 -25.60 0.86
CA LEU A 228 2.92 -26.95 0.56
C LEU A 228 2.11 -28.07 1.24
N LYS A 229 1.50 -27.82 2.41
CA LYS A 229 0.59 -28.79 3.06
C LYS A 229 -0.57 -29.17 2.14
N GLY A 230 -1.26 -28.17 1.58
CA GLY A 230 -2.38 -28.37 0.68
C GLY A 230 -1.94 -28.87 -0.69
N PHE A 231 -0.83 -28.33 -1.20
CA PHE A 231 -0.30 -28.66 -2.52
C PHE A 231 0.13 -30.14 -2.63
N PHE A 232 0.90 -30.64 -1.66
CA PHE A 232 1.32 -32.06 -1.62
C PHE A 232 0.27 -33.00 -0.99
N GLY A 233 -0.85 -32.48 -0.48
CA GLY A 233 -1.91 -33.29 0.16
C GLY A 233 -1.48 -33.96 1.46
N ILE A 234 -0.58 -33.33 2.24
CA ILE A 234 0.06 -33.94 3.41
C ILE A 234 -0.90 -33.92 4.62
N ASN A 235 -1.34 -35.10 5.03
CA ASN A 235 -2.23 -35.28 6.19
C ASN A 235 -1.55 -34.99 7.55
N LYS A 236 -0.28 -35.41 7.71
CA LYS A 236 0.52 -35.16 8.92
C LYS A 236 1.52 -34.03 8.67
N PHE A 237 1.09 -32.80 8.89
CA PHE A 237 1.92 -31.61 8.77
C PHE A 237 2.31 -31.09 10.15
N THR A 238 3.53 -30.57 10.31
CA THR A 238 4.00 -29.95 11.55
C THR A 238 3.09 -28.80 12.00
N THR A 239 2.90 -28.65 13.31
CA THR A 239 2.23 -27.47 13.89
C THR A 239 3.15 -26.24 13.92
N LYS A 240 4.47 -26.45 13.91
CA LYS A 240 5.45 -25.34 13.94
C LYS A 240 5.57 -24.68 12.57
N THR A 241 5.70 -23.36 12.58
CA THR A 241 5.82 -22.55 11.36
C THR A 241 7.25 -22.19 11.00
N ASP A 242 8.22 -22.67 11.77
CA ASP A 242 9.64 -22.53 11.49
C ASP A 242 9.98 -23.21 10.15
N ILE A 243 10.70 -22.49 9.28
CA ILE A 243 11.11 -22.97 7.95
C ILE A 243 11.76 -24.36 8.02
N ILE A 244 12.64 -24.57 9.00
CA ILE A 244 13.35 -25.84 9.22
C ILE A 244 12.38 -26.97 9.61
N SER A 245 11.37 -26.68 10.44
CA SER A 245 10.37 -27.67 10.85
C SER A 245 9.47 -28.05 9.67
N VAL A 246 9.00 -27.05 8.90
CA VAL A 246 8.16 -27.27 7.72
C VAL A 246 8.92 -28.07 6.67
N MET A 247 10.16 -27.70 6.32
CA MET A 247 10.96 -28.41 5.33
C MET A 247 11.28 -29.85 5.76
N ARG A 248 11.60 -30.08 7.04
CA ARG A 248 11.77 -31.44 7.57
C ARG A 248 10.47 -32.26 7.51
N SER A 249 9.32 -31.64 7.77
CA SER A 249 8.01 -32.29 7.66
C SER A 249 7.66 -32.66 6.21
N VAL A 250 7.95 -31.78 5.25
CA VAL A 250 7.71 -32.03 3.82
C VAL A 250 8.63 -33.14 3.31
N TRP A 251 9.94 -33.05 3.58
CA TRP A 251 10.93 -34.02 3.12
C TRP A 251 10.74 -35.40 3.75
N GLY A 252 10.48 -35.46 5.06
CA GLY A 252 10.19 -36.73 5.76
C GLY A 252 8.92 -37.44 5.26
N THR A 253 8.03 -36.73 4.57
CA THR A 253 6.75 -37.27 4.07
C THR A 253 6.79 -37.66 2.58
N VAL A 254 7.88 -37.31 1.85
CA VAL A 254 8.08 -37.56 0.41
C VAL A 254 7.70 -38.98 -0.02
N HIS A 255 8.15 -39.99 0.72
CA HIS A 255 8.05 -41.38 0.25
C HIS A 255 6.67 -42.03 0.42
N HIS A 256 5.79 -41.52 1.30
CA HIS A 256 4.56 -42.24 1.69
C HIS A 256 3.34 -41.35 1.98
N GLY A 257 3.45 -40.02 1.96
CA GLY A 257 2.32 -39.12 2.30
C GLY A 257 2.07 -37.99 1.31
N TRP A 258 2.67 -38.06 0.11
CA TRP A 258 2.36 -37.15 -0.99
C TRP A 258 1.22 -37.72 -1.84
N ASN A 259 0.19 -36.91 -2.06
CA ASN A 259 -0.95 -37.26 -2.90
C ASN A 259 -0.70 -36.73 -4.32
N TRP A 260 -0.42 -37.63 -5.28
CA TRP A 260 -0.06 -37.21 -6.64
C TRP A 260 -1.22 -36.48 -7.34
N GLN A 261 -2.47 -36.82 -7.01
CA GLN A 261 -3.66 -36.18 -7.56
C GLN A 261 -3.75 -34.71 -7.13
N THR A 262 -3.50 -34.38 -5.85
CA THR A 262 -3.50 -32.97 -5.40
C THR A 262 -2.36 -32.18 -6.00
N ILE A 263 -1.18 -32.80 -6.20
CA ILE A 263 -0.03 -32.17 -6.86
C ILE A 263 -0.37 -31.83 -8.32
N VAL A 264 -0.93 -32.76 -9.08
CA VAL A 264 -1.29 -32.52 -10.49
C VAL A 264 -2.35 -31.42 -10.61
N ILE A 265 -3.39 -31.44 -9.76
CA ILE A 265 -4.41 -30.38 -9.72
C ILE A 265 -3.76 -29.04 -9.36
N GLY A 266 -2.90 -29.00 -8.33
CA GLY A 266 -2.21 -27.80 -7.88
C GLY A 266 -1.27 -27.20 -8.93
N VAL A 267 -0.44 -28.02 -9.57
CA VAL A 267 0.47 -27.60 -10.65
C VAL A 267 -0.32 -27.11 -11.87
N SER A 268 -1.34 -27.86 -12.31
CA SER A 268 -2.16 -27.50 -13.47
C SER A 268 -2.89 -26.16 -13.25
N PHE A 269 -3.52 -25.99 -12.08
CA PHE A 269 -4.24 -24.77 -11.76
C PHE A 269 -3.29 -23.57 -11.54
N LEU A 270 -2.14 -23.77 -10.91
CA LEU A 270 -1.11 -22.73 -10.78
C LEU A 270 -0.57 -22.29 -12.15
N CYS A 271 -0.29 -23.24 -13.05
CA CYS A 271 0.14 -22.95 -14.41
C CYS A 271 -0.93 -22.16 -15.18
N PHE A 272 -2.20 -22.58 -15.08
CA PHE A 272 -3.33 -21.86 -15.66
C PHE A 272 -3.46 -20.43 -15.12
N LEU A 273 -3.38 -20.22 -13.80
CA LEU A 273 -3.46 -18.88 -13.19
C LEU A 273 -2.29 -17.98 -13.61
N LEU A 274 -1.06 -18.51 -13.67
CA LEU A 274 0.11 -17.76 -14.13
C LEU A 274 -0.01 -17.39 -15.62
N PHE A 275 -0.52 -18.31 -16.45
CA PHE A 275 -0.77 -18.07 -17.87
C PHE A 275 -1.89 -17.04 -18.10
N ALA A 276 -3.01 -17.15 -17.38
CA ALA A 276 -4.11 -16.18 -17.44
C ALA A 276 -3.65 -14.79 -16.98
N LYS A 277 -2.84 -14.71 -15.91
CA LYS A 277 -2.22 -13.46 -15.46
C LYS A 277 -1.28 -12.87 -16.53
N TYR A 278 -0.48 -13.70 -17.20
CA TYR A 278 0.39 -13.27 -18.28
C TYR A 278 -0.40 -12.69 -19.45
N ILE A 279 -1.46 -13.37 -19.91
CA ILE A 279 -2.37 -12.87 -20.95
C ILE A 279 -2.99 -11.53 -20.55
N LEU A 280 -3.47 -11.39 -19.30
CA LEU A 280 -4.07 -10.13 -18.82
C LEU A 280 -3.08 -8.97 -18.82
N ILE A 281 -1.80 -9.22 -18.47
CA ILE A 281 -0.73 -8.22 -18.52
C ILE A 281 -0.41 -7.81 -19.97
N LEU A 282 -0.48 -8.74 -20.93
CA LEU A 282 -0.32 -8.44 -22.35
C LEU A 282 -1.54 -7.71 -22.94
N ALA A 283 -2.75 -7.98 -22.45
CA ALA A 283 -4.00 -7.38 -22.93
C ALA A 283 -4.26 -5.96 -22.37
N ASN A 284 -3.60 -5.59 -21.26
CA ASN A 284 -3.64 -4.24 -20.70
C ASN A 284 -2.23 -3.79 -20.29
N PRO A 285 -1.33 -3.52 -21.25
CA PRO A 285 0.01 -3.04 -20.96
C PRO A 285 -0.05 -1.71 -20.22
N GLY A 286 0.75 -1.55 -19.16
CA GLY A 286 0.81 -0.29 -18.41
C GLY A 286 1.36 0.86 -19.28
N PRO A 287 1.09 2.14 -18.92
CA PRO A 287 1.44 3.30 -19.76
C PRO A 287 2.93 3.35 -20.14
N VAL A 288 3.84 2.96 -19.23
CA VAL A 288 5.29 2.88 -19.52
C VAL A 288 5.63 1.85 -20.61
N VAL A 289 4.86 0.76 -20.70
CA VAL A 289 5.04 -0.28 -21.73
C VAL A 289 4.43 0.18 -23.06
N ILE A 290 3.27 0.86 -23.02
CA ILE A 290 2.65 1.52 -24.18
C ILE A 290 3.61 2.56 -24.78
N ASP A 291 4.15 3.47 -23.96
CA ASP A 291 5.12 4.48 -24.39
C ASP A 291 6.35 3.84 -25.04
N LYS A 292 6.88 2.75 -24.46
CA LYS A 292 8.02 2.02 -25.03
C LYS A 292 7.67 1.29 -26.34
N LEU A 293 6.45 0.79 -26.51
CA LEU A 293 5.98 0.16 -27.75
C LEU A 293 5.84 1.19 -28.89
N HIS A 294 5.27 2.38 -28.60
CA HIS A 294 5.21 3.48 -29.56
C HIS A 294 6.61 4.01 -29.91
N LEU A 295 7.48 4.25 -28.91
CA LEU A 295 8.87 4.68 -29.15
C LEU A 295 9.70 3.66 -29.93
N SER A 296 9.35 2.37 -29.86
CA SER A 296 10.01 1.30 -30.62
C SER A 296 9.54 1.23 -32.09
N ASN A 297 8.63 2.09 -32.55
CA ASN A 297 7.96 1.99 -33.86
C ASN A 297 7.31 0.61 -34.12
N PHE A 298 6.96 -0.13 -33.06
CA PHE A 298 6.51 -1.52 -33.18
C PHE A 298 5.15 -1.62 -33.89
N ALA A 299 4.26 -0.63 -33.67
CA ALA A 299 2.99 -0.48 -34.40
C ALA A 299 3.22 -0.28 -35.92
N ASN A 300 4.17 0.58 -36.30
CA ASN A 300 4.53 0.82 -37.71
C ASN A 300 5.12 -0.42 -38.42
N SER A 301 5.69 -1.38 -37.66
CA SER A 301 6.27 -2.61 -38.21
C SER A 301 5.23 -3.73 -38.45
N ILE A 302 4.03 -3.63 -37.86
CA ILE A 302 2.97 -4.66 -37.93
C ILE A 302 1.70 -4.15 -38.62
N GLY A 303 1.52 -2.82 -38.68
CA GLY A 303 0.39 -2.13 -39.30
C GLY A 303 -0.61 -1.64 -38.25
N GLU A 304 -0.89 -0.34 -38.25
CA GLU A 304 -1.75 0.31 -37.25
C GLU A 304 -3.20 -0.22 -37.27
N ASP A 305 -3.68 -0.68 -38.43
CA ASP A 305 -5.06 -1.16 -38.63
C ASP A 305 -5.41 -2.49 -37.91
N LYS A 306 -4.47 -3.10 -37.17
CA LYS A 306 -4.64 -4.46 -36.60
C LYS A 306 -4.27 -4.61 -35.12
N ILE A 307 -3.81 -3.55 -34.45
CA ILE A 307 -3.43 -3.61 -33.03
C ILE A 307 -4.24 -2.59 -32.24
N PHE A 308 -5.18 -3.08 -31.42
CA PHE A 308 -5.80 -2.28 -30.37
C PHE A 308 -4.93 -2.37 -29.12
N LEU A 309 -4.27 -1.26 -28.75
CA LEU A 309 -3.36 -1.18 -27.61
C LEU A 309 -4.10 -1.05 -26.28
N THR A 310 -5.39 -0.69 -26.32
CA THR A 310 -6.26 -0.66 -25.14
C THR A 310 -7.62 -1.29 -25.41
N VAL A 311 -8.26 -1.81 -24.36
CA VAL A 311 -9.64 -2.34 -24.42
C VAL A 311 -10.64 -1.26 -24.87
N ALA A 312 -10.40 0.00 -24.52
CA ALA A 312 -11.25 1.12 -24.95
C ALA A 312 -11.19 1.35 -26.47
N GLU A 313 -10.01 1.18 -27.08
CA GLU A 313 -9.78 1.31 -28.52
C GLU A 313 -10.45 0.17 -29.31
N ALA A 314 -10.33 -1.07 -28.82
CA ALA A 314 -11.02 -2.24 -29.37
C ALA A 314 -12.55 -2.09 -29.30
N VAL A 315 -13.08 -1.60 -28.17
CA VAL A 315 -14.52 -1.34 -28.00
C VAL A 315 -15.01 -0.19 -28.89
N SER A 316 -14.19 0.86 -29.07
CA SER A 316 -14.49 1.98 -29.96
C SER A 316 -14.57 1.54 -31.43
N SER A 317 -13.64 0.68 -31.87
CA SER A 317 -13.65 0.11 -33.23
C SER A 317 -14.87 -0.79 -33.50
N CYS A 318 -15.38 -1.48 -32.47
CA CYS A 318 -16.59 -2.30 -32.57
C CYS A 318 -17.90 -1.49 -32.53
N TYR A 319 -17.85 -0.17 -32.26
CA TYR A 319 -19.04 0.68 -32.25
C TYR A 319 -19.19 1.38 -33.62
N PRO A 320 -20.31 1.19 -34.34
CA PRO A 320 -20.54 1.93 -35.58
C PRO A 320 -20.63 3.43 -35.24
N LYS A 321 -19.75 4.23 -35.85
CA LYS A 321 -19.84 5.69 -35.76
C LYS A 321 -21.25 6.11 -36.23
N PRO A 322 -21.94 7.03 -35.54
CA PRO A 322 -23.13 7.65 -36.12
C PRO A 322 -22.72 8.29 -37.44
N VAL A 323 -23.55 8.11 -38.47
CA VAL A 323 -23.36 8.75 -39.75
C VAL A 323 -23.72 10.22 -39.56
N ASP A 324 -22.71 11.09 -39.50
CA ASP A 324 -22.93 12.53 -39.52
C ASP A 324 -23.64 12.90 -40.84
N GLU A 325 -24.71 13.68 -40.74
CA GLU A 325 -25.54 14.07 -41.88
C GLU A 325 -24.81 15.09 -42.77
N VAL A 326 -24.61 14.71 -44.04
CA VAL A 326 -24.37 15.51 -45.27
C VAL A 326 -23.52 16.79 -45.15
#